data_AF-A0A8H6ACA9-F1
#
_entry.id   AF-A0A8H6ACA9-F1
#
_cell.length_a   1.000
_cell.length_b   1.000
_cell.length_c   1.000
_cell.angle_alpha   90.00
_cell.angle_beta   90.00
_cell.angle_gamma   90.00
#
_symmetry.space_group_name_H-M   'P 1'
#
loop_
_entity.id
_entity.type
_entity.pdbx_description
1 polymer ?
#
loop_
_entity_poly.entity_id
_entity_poly.type
_entity_poly.pdbx_seq_one_letter_code
_entity_poly.pdbx_strand_id
1 'polypeptide(L)'
;MSQQYRNPLRNPVHYTTPQLRTKLNKFIVGAGAAGSVLASKLSEDPKETVLLLEAGGDNVNNDEIKVPLKFSKLFHTEHDWDYYTVEQPGLASRRSYWPPRSHDRWLNDDPTVFGVEFQTHRGGEHPELLLLSGIGPEEELSKHRIPIVRANDAVGKNLKDHLATTTIMCKAKPGARLDYLDSTLKAMPSIARYKLFGGGPLSSNAGEAATFFRSIGPDVESIGSPLAYIHHGEEAAPEGVGMFSLVPISLRQQRKGIITLNSRDAFDHPTIDPKYFSDAEDNDRTFLLVALRVSLRIMRSSALQQYLEPVPVNDDP
;
A
#
# COMPACT_ATOMS: atom_id res chain seq x y z
N MET A 1 6.34 -5.87 25.48
CA MET A 1 5.65 -7.18 25.49
C MET A 1 4.68 -7.17 24.32
N SER A 2 5.02 -7.80 23.20
CA SER A 2 4.17 -7.84 22.00
C SER A 2 2.98 -8.76 22.26
N GLN A 3 1.77 -8.21 22.24
CA GLN A 3 0.57 -9.04 22.21
C GLN A 3 0.50 -9.70 20.83
N GLN A 4 0.89 -10.98 20.75
CA GLN A 4 0.45 -11.84 19.64
C GLN A 4 -1.04 -12.11 19.85
N TYR A 5 -1.88 -11.36 19.15
CA TYR A 5 -3.32 -11.62 19.09
C TYR A 5 -3.53 -13.01 18.45
N ARG A 6 -4.15 -13.94 19.19
CA ARG A 6 -4.53 -15.26 18.69
C ARG A 6 -5.92 -15.21 18.05
N ASN A 7 -6.03 -15.78 16.86
CA ASN A 7 -7.20 -15.77 15.99
C ASN A 7 -8.36 -16.66 16.54
N PRO A 8 -9.59 -16.14 16.72
CA PRO A 8 -10.68 -16.85 17.39
C PRO A 8 -11.57 -17.79 16.53
N LEU A 9 -11.34 -17.95 15.21
CA LEU A 9 -12.36 -18.50 14.28
C LEU A 9 -12.34 -20.05 14.13
N ARG A 10 -13.47 -20.75 14.38
CA ARG A 10 -13.57 -22.24 14.34
C ARG A 10 -14.84 -22.87 13.73
N ASN A 11 -15.89 -22.12 13.35
CA ASN A 11 -17.14 -22.73 12.81
C ASN A 11 -17.84 -21.89 11.71
N PRO A 12 -17.91 -22.38 10.45
CA PRO A 12 -18.25 -21.57 9.26
C PRO A 12 -19.75 -21.41 8.89
N VAL A 13 -20.70 -22.11 9.50
CA VAL A 13 -22.09 -22.18 8.97
C VAL A 13 -22.98 -20.96 9.34
N HIS A 14 -22.53 -20.09 10.24
CA HIS A 14 -23.35 -19.03 10.82
C HIS A 14 -23.39 -17.68 10.07
N TYR A 15 -22.57 -17.50 9.02
CA TYR A 15 -22.27 -16.17 8.44
C TYR A 15 -22.77 -15.95 7.00
N THR A 16 -23.57 -16.87 6.47
CA THR A 16 -24.19 -16.70 5.16
C THR A 16 -25.36 -15.72 5.24
N THR A 17 -25.27 -14.60 4.53
CA THR A 17 -26.42 -13.72 4.30
C THR A 17 -27.49 -14.51 3.53
N PRO A 18 -28.80 -14.35 3.81
CA PRO A 18 -29.87 -15.11 3.13
C PRO A 18 -29.99 -14.90 1.60
N GLN A 19 -29.10 -14.08 1.03
CA GLN A 19 -29.12 -13.56 -0.34
C GLN A 19 -28.52 -14.53 -1.37
N LEU A 20 -27.82 -15.60 -0.94
CA LEU A 20 -27.18 -16.58 -1.84
C LEU A 20 -28.16 -17.57 -2.52
N ARG A 21 -29.38 -17.14 -2.86
CA ARG A 21 -30.45 -18.03 -3.39
C ARG A 21 -30.52 -18.14 -4.91
N THR A 22 -29.63 -17.51 -5.68
CA THR A 22 -29.66 -17.52 -7.14
C THR A 22 -28.44 -18.21 -7.75
N LYS A 23 -28.63 -18.81 -8.94
CA LYS A 23 -27.55 -19.37 -9.75
C LYS A 23 -26.67 -18.22 -10.23
N LEU A 24 -25.49 -18.07 -9.60
CA LEU A 24 -24.46 -17.10 -9.96
C LEU A 24 -23.63 -17.63 -11.14
N ASN A 25 -23.17 -16.74 -12.02
CA ASN A 25 -22.32 -17.11 -13.16
C ASN A 25 -20.99 -16.36 -13.19
N LYS A 26 -20.88 -15.24 -12.46
CA LYS A 26 -19.65 -14.42 -12.35
C LYS A 26 -19.34 -14.11 -10.91
N PHE A 27 -18.07 -14.21 -10.54
CA PHE A 27 -17.56 -13.90 -9.21
C PHE A 27 -16.37 -12.97 -9.34
N ILE A 28 -16.41 -11.86 -8.61
CA ILE A 28 -15.35 -10.87 -8.53
C ILE A 28 -14.94 -10.80 -7.06
N VAL A 29 -13.64 -10.92 -6.79
CA VAL A 29 -13.06 -10.77 -5.45
C VAL A 29 -12.18 -9.53 -5.50
N GLY A 30 -12.45 -8.57 -4.63
CA GLY A 30 -11.90 -7.21 -4.70
C GLY A 30 -12.94 -6.20 -5.16
N ALA A 31 -13.57 -5.45 -4.26
CA ALA A 31 -14.44 -4.29 -4.57
C ALA A 31 -13.68 -2.97 -4.67
N GLY A 32 -12.36 -3.00 -4.76
CA GLY A 32 -11.54 -1.85 -5.16
C GLY A 32 -12.01 -1.23 -6.49
N ALA A 33 -11.43 -0.07 -6.85
CA ALA A 33 -11.89 0.74 -7.98
C ALA A 33 -12.11 -0.04 -9.28
N ALA A 34 -11.20 -0.96 -9.63
CA ALA A 34 -11.33 -1.79 -10.83
C ALA A 34 -12.43 -2.85 -10.71
N GLY A 35 -12.46 -3.60 -9.61
CA GLY A 35 -13.46 -4.66 -9.40
C GLY A 35 -14.88 -4.12 -9.28
N SER A 36 -15.06 -2.95 -8.66
CA SER A 36 -16.33 -2.22 -8.64
C SER A 36 -16.78 -1.80 -10.04
N VAL A 37 -15.88 -1.24 -10.87
CA VAL A 37 -16.20 -0.86 -12.26
C VAL A 37 -16.53 -2.09 -13.11
N LEU A 38 -15.77 -3.18 -12.96
CA LEU A 38 -16.02 -4.43 -13.66
C LEU A 38 -17.37 -5.05 -13.25
N ALA A 39 -17.66 -5.10 -11.96
CA ALA A 39 -18.93 -5.59 -11.43
C ALA A 39 -20.10 -4.78 -12.00
N SER A 40 -19.98 -3.46 -11.96
CA SER A 40 -20.97 -2.53 -12.53
C SER A 40 -21.19 -2.83 -14.02
N LYS A 41 -20.11 -2.93 -14.81
CA LYS A 41 -20.19 -3.20 -16.26
C LYS A 41 -20.78 -4.57 -16.60
N LEU A 42 -20.37 -5.63 -15.90
CA LEU A 42 -20.91 -6.97 -16.14
C LEU A 42 -22.38 -7.07 -15.73
N SER A 43 -22.80 -6.34 -14.70
CA SER A 43 -24.20 -6.30 -14.25
C SER A 43 -25.15 -5.53 -15.19
N GLU A 44 -24.63 -4.81 -16.20
CA GLU A 44 -25.46 -4.15 -17.21
C GLU A 44 -26.17 -5.16 -18.14
N ASP A 45 -25.62 -6.38 -18.32
CA ASP A 45 -26.32 -7.45 -19.04
C ASP A 45 -27.26 -8.21 -18.09
N PRO A 46 -28.59 -8.17 -18.30
CA PRO A 46 -29.55 -8.85 -17.43
C PRO A 46 -29.44 -10.39 -17.45
N LYS A 47 -28.65 -10.97 -18.35
CA LYS A 47 -28.34 -12.41 -18.37
C LYS A 47 -27.22 -12.79 -17.41
N GLU A 48 -26.44 -11.82 -16.95
CA GLU A 48 -25.31 -12.03 -16.05
C GLU A 48 -25.74 -11.82 -14.59
N THR A 49 -25.16 -12.62 -13.70
CA THR A 49 -25.39 -12.59 -12.25
C THR A 49 -24.05 -12.53 -11.54
N VAL A 50 -23.69 -11.32 -11.11
CA VAL A 50 -22.37 -11.03 -10.58
C VAL A 50 -22.40 -11.04 -9.06
N LEU A 51 -21.56 -11.85 -8.44
CA LEU A 51 -21.24 -11.75 -7.02
C LEU A 51 -19.92 -10.97 -6.87
N LEU A 52 -19.98 -9.83 -6.18
CA LEU A 52 -18.80 -9.07 -5.77
C LEU A 52 -18.53 -9.35 -4.29
N LEU A 53 -17.32 -9.82 -4.00
CA LEU A 53 -16.83 -10.10 -2.66
C LEU A 53 -15.70 -9.14 -2.34
N GLU A 54 -15.76 -8.52 -1.17
CA GLU A 54 -14.67 -7.72 -0.62
C GLU A 54 -14.38 -8.18 0.80
N ALA A 55 -13.10 -8.29 1.13
CA ALA A 55 -12.68 -8.51 2.50
C ALA A 55 -12.80 -7.19 3.25
N GLY A 56 -13.51 -7.16 4.39
CA GLY A 56 -13.66 -5.93 5.18
C GLY A 56 -14.98 -5.82 5.93
N GLY A 57 -15.01 -4.93 6.91
CA GLY A 57 -16.22 -4.58 7.66
C GLY A 57 -16.96 -3.38 7.07
N ASP A 58 -18.10 -3.02 7.67
CA ASP A 58 -18.76 -1.75 7.36
C ASP A 58 -17.92 -0.58 7.90
N ASN A 59 -17.26 0.11 6.98
CA ASN A 59 -16.38 1.24 7.27
C ASN A 59 -17.11 2.59 7.28
N VAL A 60 -18.45 2.61 7.17
CA VAL A 60 -19.26 3.84 7.11
C VAL A 60 -19.12 4.70 8.36
N ASN A 61 -18.71 4.18 9.51
CA ASN A 61 -18.52 4.99 10.72
C ASN A 61 -17.04 5.19 11.11
N ASN A 62 -16.11 4.84 10.23
CA ASN A 62 -14.68 4.99 10.48
C ASN A 62 -14.16 6.33 9.93
N ASP A 63 -13.84 7.27 10.84
CA ASP A 63 -13.34 8.60 10.47
C ASP A 63 -11.92 8.53 9.86
N GLU A 64 -11.09 7.58 10.28
CA GLU A 64 -9.72 7.38 9.79
C GLU A 64 -9.69 6.90 8.33
N ILE A 65 -10.69 6.14 7.89
CA ILE A 65 -10.87 5.71 6.50
C ILE A 65 -11.44 6.85 5.65
N LYS A 66 -12.38 7.64 6.19
CA LYS A 66 -13.06 8.70 5.44
C LYS A 66 -12.22 9.95 5.23
N VAL A 67 -11.36 10.29 6.18
CA VAL A 67 -10.51 11.47 6.13
C VAL A 67 -9.16 11.07 5.51
N PRO A 68 -8.85 11.44 4.26
CA PRO A 68 -7.66 10.93 3.56
C PRO A 68 -6.37 11.14 4.34
N LEU A 69 -6.22 12.28 5.03
CA LEU A 69 -5.02 12.59 5.80
C LEU A 69 -4.79 11.68 7.03
N LYS A 70 -5.81 10.93 7.47
CA LYS A 70 -5.72 10.03 8.63
C LYS A 70 -5.31 8.60 8.27
N PHE A 71 -5.10 8.28 7.00
CA PHE A 71 -4.89 6.89 6.54
C PHE A 71 -3.78 6.15 7.31
N SER A 72 -2.69 6.83 7.70
CA SER A 72 -1.59 6.21 8.44
C SER A 72 -1.99 5.67 9.81
N LYS A 73 -3.10 6.16 10.40
CA LYS A 73 -3.65 5.63 11.66
C LYS A 73 -4.25 4.22 11.52
N LEU A 74 -4.43 3.75 10.29
CA LEU A 74 -4.95 2.40 10.01
C LEU A 74 -3.83 1.34 10.01
N PHE A 75 -2.56 1.74 9.97
CA PHE A 75 -1.44 0.80 9.97
C PHE A 75 -1.36 0.01 11.27
N HIS A 76 -1.03 -1.27 11.16
CA HIS A 76 -0.96 -2.23 12.27
C HIS A 76 -2.26 -2.37 13.08
N THR A 77 -3.39 -1.96 12.48
CA THR A 77 -4.72 -2.16 13.07
C THR A 77 -5.43 -3.35 12.43
N GLU A 78 -6.67 -3.57 12.82
CA GLU A 78 -7.58 -4.50 12.19
C GLU A 78 -7.93 -4.19 10.73
N HIS A 79 -7.60 -3.00 10.22
CA HIS A 79 -7.81 -2.62 8.81
C HIS A 79 -6.60 -2.87 7.92
N ASP A 80 -5.49 -3.32 8.51
CA ASP A 80 -4.22 -3.56 7.84
C ASP A 80 -3.81 -5.04 7.97
N TRP A 81 -3.41 -5.62 6.84
CA TRP A 81 -2.91 -6.99 6.78
C TRP A 81 -1.54 -7.15 7.45
N ASP A 82 -0.85 -6.05 7.75
CA ASP A 82 0.38 -6.02 8.54
C ASP A 82 1.49 -6.89 7.91
N TYR A 83 1.60 -6.77 6.58
CA TYR A 83 2.58 -7.52 5.81
C TYR A 83 3.99 -6.96 5.98
N TYR A 84 4.95 -7.87 5.97
CA TYR A 84 6.37 -7.55 6.00
C TYR A 84 7.12 -8.35 4.95
N THR A 85 8.11 -7.72 4.33
CA THR A 85 9.03 -8.43 3.46
C THR A 85 9.89 -9.42 4.25
N VAL A 86 10.52 -10.35 3.54
CA VAL A 86 11.70 -11.05 4.05
C VAL A 86 12.87 -10.06 4.21
N GLU A 87 13.89 -10.47 4.96
CA GLU A 87 15.12 -9.70 5.10
C GLU A 87 15.75 -9.45 3.73
N GLN A 88 16.08 -8.19 3.45
CA GLN A 88 16.70 -7.81 2.18
C GLN A 88 18.19 -7.52 2.44
N PRO A 89 19.14 -8.32 1.90
CA PRO A 89 20.57 -8.12 2.13
C PRO A 89 21.04 -6.70 1.74
N GLY A 90 20.51 -6.16 0.65
CA GLY A 90 20.82 -4.79 0.20
C GLY A 90 20.19 -3.67 1.04
N LEU A 91 19.41 -4.00 2.08
CA LEU A 91 18.84 -3.07 3.06
C LEU A 91 19.38 -3.31 4.48
N ALA A 92 20.63 -3.79 4.60
CA ALA A 92 21.25 -4.18 5.87
C ALA A 92 20.45 -5.28 6.60
N SER A 93 19.94 -6.25 5.83
CA SER A 93 19.11 -7.36 6.31
C SER A 93 17.85 -6.93 7.07
N ARG A 94 17.35 -5.73 6.80
CA ARG A 94 16.08 -5.28 7.37
C ARG A 94 14.90 -5.93 6.65
N ARG A 95 13.84 -6.16 7.41
CA ARG A 95 12.49 -6.37 6.88
C ARG A 95 11.83 -5.01 6.75
N SER A 96 11.08 -4.80 5.69
CA SER A 96 10.29 -3.59 5.48
C SER A 96 8.82 -3.90 5.69
N TYR A 97 8.13 -3.03 6.44
CA TYR A 97 6.67 -3.02 6.43
C TYR A 97 6.19 -2.75 5.01
N TRP A 98 5.24 -3.57 4.55
CA TRP A 98 4.67 -3.50 3.21
C TRP A 98 3.18 -3.22 3.36
N PRO A 99 2.77 -1.94 3.44
CA PRO A 99 1.37 -1.61 3.54
C PRO A 99 0.66 -2.10 2.27
N PRO A 100 -0.34 -2.98 2.36
CA PRO A 100 -1.17 -3.31 1.20
C PRO A 100 -1.90 -2.04 0.75
N ARG A 101 -1.96 -1.82 -0.57
CA ARG A 101 -2.71 -0.67 -1.14
C ARG A 101 -4.23 -0.89 -1.19
N SER A 102 -4.69 -2.06 -0.74
CA SER A 102 -6.08 -2.36 -0.41
C SER A 102 -6.19 -2.40 1.12
N HIS A 103 -6.91 -1.42 1.66
CA HIS A 103 -7.27 -1.38 3.06
C HIS A 103 -8.46 -2.30 3.22
N ASP A 104 -8.36 -3.25 4.15
CA ASP A 104 -9.45 -3.97 4.82
C ASP A 104 -9.00 -5.40 5.16
N ARG A 105 -8.93 -5.68 6.47
CA ARG A 105 -8.66 -7.00 7.05
C ARG A 105 -9.91 -7.49 7.78
N TRP A 106 -10.05 -8.81 7.85
CA TRP A 106 -11.25 -9.49 8.37
C TRP A 106 -11.42 -9.25 9.87
N LEU A 107 -12.60 -8.74 10.23
CA LEU A 107 -13.11 -8.79 11.59
C LEU A 107 -14.41 -9.58 11.59
N ASN A 108 -14.33 -10.73 12.27
CA ASN A 108 -15.33 -11.78 12.44
C ASN A 108 -15.44 -12.84 11.32
N ASP A 109 -15.89 -14.01 11.77
CA ASP A 109 -15.53 -15.36 11.34
C ASP A 109 -15.89 -15.83 9.90
N ASP A 110 -14.83 -16.23 9.21
CA ASP A 110 -14.63 -17.35 8.27
C ASP A 110 -15.01 -17.24 6.75
N PRO A 111 -14.17 -17.80 5.85
CA PRO A 111 -14.17 -17.59 4.40
C PRO A 111 -14.83 -18.74 3.62
N THR A 112 -15.14 -18.50 2.35
CA THR A 112 -15.32 -19.60 1.38
C THR A 112 -14.81 -19.15 0.01
N VAL A 113 -13.99 -20.01 -0.61
CA VAL A 113 -13.27 -19.70 -1.85
C VAL A 113 -13.73 -20.61 -3.01
N PHE A 114 -13.94 -20.04 -4.21
CA PHE A 114 -13.22 -20.30 -5.47
C PHE A 114 -14.05 -20.04 -6.73
N GLY A 115 -13.48 -19.19 -7.59
CA GLY A 115 -13.94 -18.97 -8.97
C GLY A 115 -13.71 -17.55 -9.47
N VAL A 116 -12.52 -16.97 -9.28
CA VAL A 116 -12.30 -15.54 -9.47
C VAL A 116 -11.67 -15.24 -10.83
N GLU A 117 -12.34 -14.40 -11.60
CA GLU A 117 -11.79 -13.77 -12.80
C GLU A 117 -11.01 -12.51 -12.37
N PHE A 118 -9.68 -12.58 -12.36
CA PHE A 118 -8.80 -11.50 -11.90
C PHE A 118 -8.40 -10.58 -13.06
N GLN A 119 -8.79 -9.30 -12.98
CA GLN A 119 -8.25 -8.26 -13.85
C GLN A 119 -8.23 -6.87 -13.18
N THR A 120 -7.00 -6.36 -12.96
CA THR A 120 -6.50 -5.02 -13.34
C THR A 120 -6.05 -4.04 -12.24
N HIS A 121 -4.84 -3.54 -12.50
CA HIS A 121 -4.31 -2.18 -12.30
C HIS A 121 -4.24 -1.58 -10.87
N ARG A 122 -3.02 -1.66 -10.32
CA ARG A 122 -2.39 -0.79 -9.30
C ARG A 122 -2.71 -1.04 -7.82
N GLY A 123 -3.13 -2.25 -7.47
CA GLY A 123 -2.79 -2.90 -6.21
C GLY A 123 -2.14 -4.25 -6.56
N GLY A 124 -1.07 -4.66 -5.86
CA GLY A 124 -0.49 -5.98 -6.09
C GLY A 124 -1.54 -7.05 -5.75
N GLU A 125 -2.16 -7.64 -6.77
CA GLU A 125 -3.19 -8.67 -6.63
C GLU A 125 -2.63 -9.84 -5.81
N HIS A 126 -3.36 -10.31 -4.80
CA HIS A 126 -2.98 -11.38 -3.87
C HIS A 126 -2.71 -12.71 -4.62
N PRO A 127 -1.45 -13.03 -5.01
CA PRO A 127 -1.18 -14.31 -5.66
C PRO A 127 -1.41 -15.47 -4.69
N GLU A 128 -1.37 -15.19 -3.40
CA GLU A 128 -1.75 -16.07 -2.30
C GLU A 128 -3.13 -16.70 -2.50
N LEU A 129 -4.16 -15.93 -2.88
CA LEU A 129 -5.49 -16.49 -3.09
C LEU A 129 -5.49 -17.50 -4.25
N LEU A 130 -4.78 -17.19 -5.35
CA LEU A 130 -4.61 -18.11 -6.48
C LEU A 130 -3.85 -19.37 -6.06
N LEU A 131 -2.77 -19.22 -5.28
CA LEU A 131 -1.99 -20.34 -4.76
C LEU A 131 -2.86 -21.23 -3.84
N LEU A 132 -3.61 -20.64 -2.93
CA LEU A 132 -4.58 -21.34 -2.07
C LEU A 132 -5.72 -21.98 -2.89
N SER A 133 -5.98 -21.48 -4.11
CA SER A 133 -6.90 -22.08 -5.11
C SER A 133 -6.41 -23.32 -5.80
N GLY A 134 -5.14 -23.70 -5.61
CA GLY A 134 -4.55 -24.69 -6.49
C GLY A 134 -4.25 -24.16 -7.88
N ILE A 135 -4.16 -22.83 -8.07
CA ILE A 135 -3.74 -22.20 -9.32
C ILE A 135 -2.36 -21.58 -9.12
N GLY A 136 -1.32 -22.25 -9.62
CA GLY A 136 0.05 -21.80 -9.42
C GLY A 136 1.12 -22.83 -9.79
N PRO A 137 2.40 -22.59 -9.44
CA PRO A 137 3.48 -23.53 -9.72
C PRO A 137 3.25 -24.86 -9.00
N GLU A 138 3.36 -25.98 -9.71
CA GLU A 138 3.05 -27.31 -9.15
C GLU A 138 3.90 -27.64 -7.92
N GLU A 139 5.17 -27.23 -7.92
CA GLU A 139 6.10 -27.42 -6.79
C GLU A 139 5.62 -26.71 -5.53
N GLU A 140 5.21 -25.44 -5.65
CA GLU A 140 4.73 -24.64 -4.51
C GLU A 140 3.38 -25.18 -3.98
N LEU A 141 2.46 -25.56 -4.87
CA LEU A 141 1.19 -26.17 -4.47
C LEU A 141 1.40 -27.52 -3.77
N SER A 142 2.28 -28.35 -4.30
CA SER A 142 2.61 -29.68 -3.74
C SER A 142 3.30 -29.57 -2.39
N LYS A 143 4.21 -28.60 -2.22
CA LYS A 143 4.90 -28.30 -0.96
C LYS A 143 3.92 -28.06 0.19
N HIS A 144 2.83 -27.34 -0.07
CA HIS A 144 1.77 -27.07 0.92
C HIS A 144 0.63 -28.09 0.89
N ARG A 145 0.72 -29.12 0.03
CA ARG A 145 -0.28 -30.15 -0.28
C ARG A 145 -1.67 -29.56 -0.56
N ILE A 146 -1.70 -28.54 -1.40
CA ILE A 146 -2.90 -27.93 -1.97
C ILE A 146 -3.25 -28.69 -3.26
N PRO A 147 -4.50 -29.13 -3.47
CA PRO A 147 -4.91 -29.78 -4.71
C PRO A 147 -4.67 -28.88 -5.92
N ILE A 148 -4.03 -29.41 -6.97
CA ILE A 148 -3.74 -28.63 -8.17
C ILE A 148 -4.99 -28.56 -9.04
N VAL A 149 -5.57 -27.37 -9.17
CA VAL A 149 -6.67 -27.07 -10.10
C VAL A 149 -6.11 -26.69 -11.47
N ARG A 150 -5.07 -25.86 -11.50
CA ARG A 150 -4.40 -25.45 -12.73
C ARG A 150 -2.93 -25.08 -12.49
N ALA A 151 -2.02 -25.81 -13.13
CA ALA A 151 -0.61 -25.44 -13.13
C ALA A 151 -0.41 -24.09 -13.84
N ASN A 152 0.26 -23.15 -13.17
CA ASN A 152 0.63 -21.85 -13.72
C ASN A 152 1.88 -21.29 -13.02
N ASP A 153 3.02 -21.41 -13.69
CA ASP A 153 4.30 -20.98 -13.15
C ASP A 153 4.44 -19.46 -12.97
N ALA A 154 3.53 -18.66 -13.50
CA ALA A 154 3.60 -17.20 -13.39
C ALA A 154 3.02 -16.68 -12.07
N VAL A 155 2.15 -17.43 -11.39
CA VAL A 155 1.50 -16.99 -10.14
C VAL A 155 2.56 -16.81 -9.05
N GLY A 156 2.49 -15.69 -8.34
CA GLY A 156 3.47 -15.33 -7.30
C GLY A 156 4.82 -14.86 -7.83
N LYS A 157 5.05 -14.84 -9.15
CA LYS A 157 6.30 -14.34 -9.75
C LYS A 157 6.10 -12.95 -10.34
N ASN A 158 7.21 -12.35 -10.77
CA ASN A 158 7.25 -11.04 -11.42
C ASN A 158 6.74 -9.89 -10.53
N LEU A 159 6.85 -10.01 -9.20
CA LEU A 159 6.52 -8.91 -8.30
C LEU A 159 7.38 -7.70 -8.67
N LYS A 160 6.72 -6.58 -8.98
CA LYS A 160 7.36 -5.30 -9.21
C LYS A 160 6.81 -4.32 -8.23
N ASP A 161 7.69 -3.51 -7.70
CA ASP A 161 7.32 -2.46 -6.78
C ASP A 161 8.12 -1.20 -7.04
N HIS A 162 7.58 -0.09 -6.56
CA HIS A 162 8.15 1.23 -6.67
C HIS A 162 8.97 1.51 -5.42
N LEU A 163 10.29 1.43 -5.56
CA LEU A 163 11.19 1.59 -4.42
C LEU A 163 11.28 3.06 -4.01
N ALA A 164 10.81 3.36 -2.80
CA ALA A 164 10.89 4.65 -2.14
C ALA A 164 11.70 4.50 -0.84
N THR A 165 13.00 4.78 -0.88
CA THR A 165 13.90 4.43 0.25
C THR A 165 14.38 5.62 1.05
N THR A 166 14.38 6.82 0.48
CA THR A 166 15.03 7.97 1.12
C THR A 166 14.24 9.24 0.88
N THR A 167 13.41 9.60 1.85
CA THR A 167 12.77 10.91 1.91
C THR A 167 13.82 11.97 2.23
N ILE A 168 13.90 13.02 1.41
CA ILE A 168 14.62 14.22 1.80
C ILE A 168 13.67 15.09 2.61
N MET A 169 14.04 15.37 3.85
CA MET A 169 13.26 16.23 4.73
C MET A 169 14.00 17.53 5.00
N CYS A 170 13.30 18.64 4.89
CA CYS A 170 13.81 19.96 5.24
C CYS A 170 12.79 20.71 6.08
N LYS A 171 13.26 21.53 7.02
CA LYS A 171 12.39 22.38 7.81
C LYS A 171 11.64 23.36 6.91
N ALA A 172 10.33 23.42 7.10
CA ALA A 172 9.45 24.36 6.42
C ALA A 172 9.22 25.59 7.31
N LYS A 173 9.24 26.77 6.70
CA LYS A 173 8.93 28.03 7.36
C LYS A 173 7.47 28.05 7.84
N PRO A 174 7.14 28.85 8.86
CA PRO A 174 5.75 29.03 9.30
C PRO A 174 4.82 29.39 8.13
N GLY A 175 3.67 28.71 8.05
CA GLY A 175 2.67 28.91 6.99
C GLY A 175 2.82 27.99 5.76
N ALA A 176 3.95 27.31 5.60
CA ALA A 176 4.19 26.35 4.52
C ALA A 176 4.09 24.87 4.96
N ARG A 177 3.54 24.62 6.16
CA ARG A 177 3.52 23.32 6.84
C ARG A 177 2.12 22.97 7.33
N LEU A 178 1.83 21.67 7.39
CA LEU A 178 0.54 21.13 7.87
C LEU A 178 0.65 20.40 9.22
N ASP A 179 1.78 20.52 9.92
CA ASP A 179 2.09 19.83 11.19
C ASP A 179 1.10 20.13 12.33
N TYR A 180 0.39 21.26 12.28
CA TYR A 180 -0.66 21.57 13.25
C TYR A 180 -1.85 20.59 13.19
N LEU A 181 -2.02 19.86 12.08
CA LEU A 181 -3.08 18.86 11.92
C LEU A 181 -2.87 17.61 12.78
N ASP A 182 -1.65 17.37 13.25
CA ASP A 182 -1.35 16.28 14.19
C ASP A 182 -1.89 16.58 15.60
N SER A 183 -2.08 17.86 15.93
CA SER A 183 -2.61 18.29 17.22
C SER A 183 -4.14 18.32 17.21
N THR A 184 -4.75 17.53 18.09
CA THR A 184 -6.22 17.46 18.22
C THR A 184 -6.87 18.84 18.41
N LEU A 185 -6.30 19.69 19.28
CA LEU A 185 -6.85 21.03 19.53
C LEU A 185 -6.65 21.98 18.35
N LYS A 186 -5.45 22.00 17.75
CA LYS A 186 -5.15 22.93 16.64
C LYS A 186 -5.84 22.52 15.34
N ALA A 187 -6.14 21.22 15.18
CA ALA A 187 -6.87 20.68 14.03
C ALA A 187 -8.38 20.93 14.09
N MET A 188 -8.97 21.27 15.26
CA MET A 188 -10.43 21.42 15.41
C MET A 188 -11.11 22.31 14.35
N PRO A 189 -10.57 23.49 13.99
CA PRO A 189 -11.18 24.32 12.94
C PRO A 189 -11.19 23.62 11.57
N SER A 190 -10.12 22.89 11.23
CA SER A 190 -10.02 22.11 10.00
C SER A 190 -10.97 20.91 10.01
N ILE A 191 -11.12 20.24 11.16
CA ILE A 191 -12.09 19.15 11.36
C ILE A 191 -13.53 19.66 11.15
N ALA A 192 -13.89 20.77 11.79
CA ALA A 192 -15.21 21.37 11.65
C ALA A 192 -15.50 21.77 10.20
N ARG A 193 -14.53 22.40 9.52
CA ARG A 193 -14.65 22.77 8.10
C ARG A 193 -14.87 21.55 7.21
N TYR A 194 -14.11 20.49 7.41
CA TYR A 194 -14.25 19.25 6.65
C TYR A 194 -15.63 18.60 6.87
N LYS A 195 -16.07 18.48 8.13
CA LYS A 195 -17.37 17.87 8.45
C LYS A 195 -18.57 18.68 7.95
N LEU A 196 -18.49 20.01 7.95
CA LEU A 196 -19.60 20.88 7.54
C LEU A 196 -19.65 21.11 6.03
N PHE A 197 -18.51 21.18 5.35
CA PHE A 197 -18.43 21.65 3.96
C PHE A 197 -17.66 20.72 3.01
N GLY A 198 -17.07 19.62 3.51
CA GLY A 198 -16.39 18.62 2.68
C GLY A 198 -15.05 19.07 2.09
N GLY A 199 -14.38 20.08 2.66
CA GLY A 199 -13.11 20.58 2.13
C GLY A 199 -12.15 21.15 3.19
N GLY A 200 -11.01 21.65 2.73
CA GLY A 200 -9.93 22.17 3.58
C GLY A 200 -8.77 21.17 3.74
N PRO A 201 -7.80 21.45 4.62
CA PRO A 201 -6.55 20.69 4.67
C PRO A 201 -6.71 19.18 4.94
N LEU A 202 -7.79 18.77 5.60
CA LEU A 202 -8.08 17.36 5.87
C LEU A 202 -8.57 16.57 4.65
N SER A 203 -8.98 17.24 3.56
CA SER A 203 -9.31 16.56 2.30
C SER A 203 -8.07 16.23 1.47
N SER A 204 -6.88 16.67 1.90
CA SER A 204 -5.61 16.32 1.25
C SER A 204 -5.16 14.92 1.65
N ASN A 205 -4.48 14.24 0.73
CA ASN A 205 -3.73 13.00 0.98
C ASN A 205 -2.25 13.26 1.32
N ALA A 206 -1.88 14.52 1.58
CA ALA A 206 -0.53 15.04 1.81
C ALA A 206 0.44 15.02 0.61
N GLY A 207 0.15 14.29 -0.47
CA GLY A 207 0.95 14.30 -1.70
C GLY A 207 0.58 15.49 -2.58
N GLU A 208 1.03 16.70 -2.22
CA GLU A 208 0.58 17.95 -2.84
C GLU A 208 1.22 18.26 -4.19
N ALA A 209 2.40 17.70 -4.46
CA ALA A 209 3.09 17.89 -5.73
C ALA A 209 3.73 16.59 -6.19
N ALA A 210 3.65 16.31 -7.49
CA ALA A 210 4.35 15.19 -8.12
C ALA A 210 5.14 15.66 -9.33
N THR A 211 6.31 15.07 -9.52
CA THR A 211 7.14 15.27 -10.72
C THR A 211 7.61 13.94 -11.26
N PHE A 212 7.68 13.83 -12.59
CA PHE A 212 8.24 12.67 -13.27
C PHE A 212 9.41 13.13 -14.12
N PHE A 213 10.56 12.48 -13.97
CA PHE A 213 11.72 12.77 -14.80
C PHE A 213 12.51 11.52 -15.15
N ARG A 214 13.19 11.59 -16.29
CA ARG A 214 14.06 10.53 -16.75
C ARG A 214 15.40 10.61 -16.02
N SER A 215 15.85 9.51 -15.45
CA SER A 215 17.20 9.37 -14.91
C SER A 215 18.12 8.69 -15.94
N ILE A 216 19.36 8.35 -15.54
CA ILE A 216 20.25 7.49 -16.34
C ILE A 216 19.76 6.02 -16.43
N GLY A 217 18.65 5.69 -15.76
CA GLY A 217 17.96 4.41 -15.82
C GLY A 217 16.43 4.57 -15.74
N PRO A 218 15.74 3.92 -14.78
CA PRO A 218 14.30 4.04 -14.56
C PRO A 218 13.84 5.49 -14.49
N ASP A 219 12.62 5.73 -14.97
CA ASP A 219 11.95 6.99 -14.69
C ASP A 219 11.73 7.10 -13.17
N VAL A 220 11.90 8.32 -12.67
CA VAL A 220 11.76 8.65 -11.26
C VAL A 220 10.49 9.46 -11.11
N GLU A 221 9.69 9.10 -10.11
CA GLU A 221 8.64 9.93 -9.56
C GLU A 221 9.18 10.63 -8.31
N SER A 222 8.81 11.89 -8.08
CA SER A 222 9.07 12.54 -6.80
C SER A 222 7.80 13.17 -6.29
N ILE A 223 7.43 12.81 -5.06
CA ILE A 223 6.23 13.30 -4.37
C ILE A 223 6.64 14.25 -3.26
N GLY A 224 6.15 15.48 -3.33
CA GLY A 224 6.34 16.52 -2.32
C GLY A 224 5.17 16.57 -1.33
N SER A 225 5.48 16.67 -0.05
CA SER A 225 4.50 16.73 1.03
C SER A 225 4.88 17.80 2.06
N PRO A 226 3.94 18.66 2.51
CA PRO A 226 4.15 19.66 3.55
C PRO A 226 4.09 19.07 4.99
N LEU A 227 4.37 17.77 5.11
CA LEU A 227 4.47 17.00 6.34
C LEU A 227 5.78 16.21 6.34
N ALA A 228 6.20 15.77 7.53
CA ALA A 228 7.27 14.78 7.64
C ALA A 228 6.78 13.42 7.15
N TYR A 229 7.61 12.71 6.38
CA TYR A 229 7.31 11.37 5.89
C TYR A 229 8.39 10.40 6.38
N ILE A 230 8.13 9.83 7.57
CA ILE A 230 9.04 8.94 8.31
C ILE A 230 8.46 7.54 8.28
N HIS A 231 9.27 6.53 7.93
CA HIS A 231 8.86 5.12 7.86
C HIS A 231 7.50 4.93 7.14
N HIS A 232 7.38 5.40 5.90
CA HIS A 232 6.13 5.37 5.13
C HIS A 232 4.90 6.07 5.76
N GLY A 233 5.10 6.89 6.79
CA GLY A 233 4.05 7.54 7.56
C GLY A 233 3.61 6.77 8.81
N GLU A 234 4.25 5.62 9.10
CA GLU A 234 4.04 4.86 10.34
C GLU A 234 4.40 5.67 11.60
N GLU A 235 5.41 6.54 11.48
CA GLU A 235 5.89 7.34 12.59
C GLU A 235 5.52 8.81 12.42
N ALA A 236 4.80 9.35 13.40
CA ALA A 236 4.53 10.78 13.49
C ALA A 236 5.81 11.53 13.84
N ALA A 237 6.05 12.67 13.18
CA ALA A 237 7.15 13.53 13.57
C ALA A 237 6.90 14.17 14.95
N PRO A 238 7.97 14.54 15.68
CA PRO A 238 7.82 15.30 16.91
C PRO A 238 7.05 16.61 16.67
N GLU A 239 6.21 17.00 17.64
CA GLU A 239 5.35 18.18 17.50
C GLU A 239 6.18 19.45 17.24
N GLY A 240 5.75 20.25 16.27
CA GLY A 240 6.31 21.58 15.99
C GLY A 240 7.61 21.59 15.20
N VAL A 241 8.13 20.44 14.77
CA VAL A 241 9.32 20.37 13.91
C VAL A 241 9.05 21.00 12.55
N GLY A 242 7.87 20.77 11.97
CA GLY A 242 7.40 21.39 10.73
C GLY A 242 8.30 21.09 9.53
N MET A 243 8.07 19.98 8.84
CA MET A 243 8.91 19.54 7.72
C MET A 243 8.18 19.61 6.39
N PHE A 244 8.95 19.81 5.33
CA PHE A 244 8.59 19.43 3.97
C PHE A 244 9.41 18.20 3.58
N SER A 245 8.72 17.22 3.00
CA SER A 245 9.29 15.96 2.54
C SER A 245 9.24 15.88 1.01
N LEU A 246 10.34 15.46 0.39
CA LEU A 246 10.38 15.09 -1.02
C LEU A 246 10.84 13.65 -1.13
N VAL A 247 9.94 12.78 -1.63
CA VAL A 247 10.17 11.34 -1.73
C VAL A 247 10.48 10.98 -3.18
N PRO A 248 11.75 10.71 -3.55
CA PRO A 248 12.09 10.11 -4.82
C PRO A 248 11.73 8.62 -4.82
N ILE A 249 11.10 8.18 -5.91
CA ILE A 249 10.55 6.85 -6.10
C ILE A 249 11.03 6.33 -7.46
N SER A 250 11.71 5.19 -7.47
CA SER A 250 12.14 4.55 -8.71
C SER A 250 11.05 3.62 -9.24
N LEU A 251 10.56 3.91 -10.46
CA LEU A 251 9.34 3.30 -11.00
C LEU A 251 9.56 1.98 -11.74
N ARG A 252 10.79 1.68 -12.18
CA ARG A 252 11.07 0.50 -13.01
C ARG A 252 12.26 -0.28 -12.47
N GLN A 253 12.06 -0.95 -11.35
CA GLN A 253 13.05 -1.89 -10.81
C GLN A 253 13.37 -2.96 -11.86
N GLN A 254 14.67 -3.26 -12.01
CA GLN A 254 15.14 -4.28 -12.96
C GLN A 254 14.86 -5.68 -12.43
N ARG A 255 15.03 -5.86 -11.12
CA ARG A 255 14.75 -7.12 -10.43
C ARG A 255 13.27 -7.27 -10.19
N LYS A 256 12.82 -8.52 -10.27
CA LYS A 256 11.45 -8.91 -10.01
C LYS A 256 11.43 -9.83 -8.81
N GLY A 257 10.62 -9.49 -7.84
CA GLY A 257 10.40 -10.27 -6.65
C GLY A 257 9.49 -11.47 -6.87
N ILE A 258 9.22 -12.14 -5.75
CA ILE A 258 8.30 -13.27 -5.64
C ILE A 258 7.44 -13.14 -4.39
N ILE A 259 6.25 -13.74 -4.44
CA ILE A 259 5.37 -13.97 -3.30
C ILE A 259 5.04 -15.47 -3.29
N THR A 260 5.26 -16.12 -2.15
CA THR A 260 5.00 -17.55 -1.95
C THR A 260 4.21 -17.79 -0.69
N LEU A 261 3.62 -18.97 -0.54
CA LEU A 261 2.87 -19.31 0.66
C LEU A 261 3.84 -19.77 1.76
N ASN A 262 3.51 -19.44 3.00
CA ASN A 262 4.15 -20.06 4.17
C ASN A 262 3.43 -21.33 4.62
N SER A 263 2.11 -21.39 4.43
CA SER A 263 1.31 -22.58 4.69
C SER A 263 0.06 -22.62 3.79
N ARG A 264 -0.80 -23.62 4.02
CA ARG A 264 -2.12 -23.73 3.38
C ARG A 264 -3.23 -22.97 4.13
N ASP A 265 -2.90 -22.39 5.28
CA ASP A 265 -3.83 -21.57 6.05
C ASP A 265 -3.95 -20.21 5.37
N ALA A 266 -5.17 -19.79 5.07
CA ALA A 266 -5.43 -18.51 4.41
C ALA A 266 -5.15 -17.30 5.31
N PHE A 267 -4.93 -17.52 6.61
CA PHE A 267 -4.62 -16.47 7.58
C PHE A 267 -3.14 -16.36 7.91
N ASP A 268 -2.30 -17.28 7.44
CA ASP A 268 -0.86 -17.17 7.59
C ASP A 268 -0.30 -16.15 6.59
N HIS A 269 0.59 -15.26 7.05
CA HIS A 269 1.17 -14.26 6.15
C HIS A 269 2.00 -14.95 5.05
N PRO A 270 1.95 -14.47 3.80
CA PRO A 270 2.78 -14.99 2.74
C PRO A 270 4.24 -14.55 2.94
N THR A 271 5.15 -15.26 2.28
CA THR A 271 6.52 -14.79 2.11
C THR A 271 6.58 -13.81 0.96
N ILE A 272 6.99 -12.57 1.25
CA ILE A 272 7.11 -11.47 0.26
C ILE A 272 8.59 -11.12 0.09
N ASP A 273 9.15 -11.41 -1.07
CA ASP A 273 10.53 -11.08 -1.41
C ASP A 273 10.57 -10.17 -2.64
N PRO A 274 10.63 -8.83 -2.45
CA PRO A 274 10.69 -7.89 -3.57
C PRO A 274 12.06 -7.84 -4.26
N LYS A 275 13.11 -8.40 -3.63
CA LYS A 275 14.49 -8.39 -4.14
C LYS A 275 15.05 -6.97 -4.32
N TYR A 276 14.83 -6.11 -3.34
CA TYR A 276 15.37 -4.76 -3.35
C TYR A 276 16.90 -4.77 -3.27
N PHE A 277 17.56 -3.93 -4.09
CA PHE A 277 19.02 -3.78 -4.11
C PHE A 277 19.77 -5.10 -4.32
N SER A 278 19.14 -6.07 -4.98
CA SER A 278 19.73 -7.38 -5.25
C SER A 278 20.33 -7.46 -6.65
N ASP A 279 20.46 -6.33 -7.36
CA ASP A 279 20.98 -6.32 -8.71
C ASP A 279 22.51 -6.42 -8.73
N ALA A 280 23.03 -7.29 -9.60
CA ALA A 280 24.47 -7.58 -9.67
C ALA A 280 25.32 -6.36 -10.05
N GLU A 281 24.73 -5.38 -10.72
CA GLU A 281 25.40 -4.14 -11.15
C GLU A 281 25.14 -2.95 -10.21
N ASP A 282 24.45 -3.15 -9.08
CA ASP A 282 24.09 -2.10 -8.10
C ASP A 282 23.35 -0.90 -8.75
N ASN A 283 22.57 -1.20 -9.79
CA ASN A 283 21.83 -0.22 -10.58
C ASN A 283 20.81 0.56 -9.73
N ASP A 284 20.07 -0.14 -8.86
CA ASP A 284 19.03 0.46 -8.01
C ASP A 284 19.61 1.59 -7.13
N ARG A 285 20.79 1.36 -6.54
CA ARG A 285 21.49 2.37 -5.73
C ARG A 285 21.94 3.54 -6.58
N THR A 286 22.52 3.28 -7.75
CA THR A 286 22.98 4.31 -8.68
C THR A 286 21.82 5.24 -9.09
N PHE A 287 20.67 4.67 -9.45
CA PHE A 287 19.49 5.44 -9.85
C PHE A 287 18.90 6.25 -8.71
N LEU A 288 18.84 5.69 -7.50
CA LEU A 288 18.37 6.40 -6.32
C LEU A 288 19.30 7.55 -5.93
N LEU A 289 20.63 7.40 -6.04
CA LEU A 289 21.58 8.49 -5.81
C LEU A 289 21.38 9.66 -6.80
N VAL A 290 21.11 9.35 -8.07
CA VAL A 290 20.77 10.37 -9.07
C VAL A 290 19.46 11.06 -8.72
N ALA A 291 18.43 10.29 -8.35
CA ALA A 291 17.13 10.82 -7.94
C ALA A 291 17.24 11.75 -6.72
N LEU A 292 18.07 11.38 -5.73
CA LEU A 292 18.34 12.20 -4.55
C LEU A 292 19.03 13.51 -4.89
N ARG A 293 20.05 13.48 -5.76
CA ARG A 293 20.74 14.71 -6.20
C ARG A 293 19.81 15.66 -6.95
N VAL A 294 18.92 15.14 -7.80
CA VAL A 294 17.91 15.96 -8.49
C VAL A 294 16.92 16.55 -7.48
N SER A 295 16.45 15.74 -6.54
CA SER A 295 15.52 16.17 -5.50
C SER A 295 16.10 17.26 -4.59
N LEU A 296 17.39 17.14 -4.21
CA LEU A 296 18.12 18.19 -3.48
C LEU A 296 18.21 19.49 -4.29
N ARG A 297 18.46 19.42 -5.60
CA ARG A 297 18.47 20.60 -6.48
C ARG A 297 17.09 21.27 -6.56
N ILE A 298 16.02 20.48 -6.62
CA ILE A 298 14.64 20.98 -6.59
C ILE A 298 14.40 21.74 -5.29
N MET A 299 14.72 21.14 -4.13
CA MET A 299 14.53 21.77 -2.82
C MET A 299 15.39 23.03 -2.60
N ARG A 300 16.56 23.10 -3.26
CA ARG A 300 17.44 24.29 -3.26
C ARG A 300 17.03 25.37 -4.27
N SER A 301 16.01 25.14 -5.09
CA SER A 301 15.54 26.13 -6.07
C SER A 301 15.03 27.40 -5.38
N SER A 302 15.19 28.55 -6.03
CA SER A 302 14.70 29.84 -5.50
C SER A 302 13.20 29.84 -5.21
N ALA A 303 12.42 29.06 -5.96
CA ALA A 303 10.98 28.90 -5.75
C ALA A 303 10.66 28.20 -4.42
N LEU A 304 11.35 27.10 -4.08
CA LEU A 304 11.11 26.37 -2.83
C LEU A 304 11.80 27.02 -1.62
N GLN A 305 12.95 27.66 -1.81
CA GLN A 305 13.67 28.36 -0.72
C GLN A 305 12.90 29.55 -0.12
N GLN A 306 11.82 30.01 -0.78
CA GLN A 306 10.87 30.93 -0.16
C GLN A 306 10.12 30.31 1.02
N TYR A 307 9.87 29.00 0.97
CA TYR A 307 9.05 28.25 1.93
C TYR A 307 9.87 27.33 2.84
N LEU A 308 11.09 26.96 2.44
CA LEU A 308 11.97 26.07 3.19
C LEU A 308 13.09 26.84 3.89
N GLU A 309 13.56 26.33 5.02
CA GLU A 309 14.86 26.72 5.56
C GLU A 309 15.98 26.36 4.57
N PRO A 310 17.16 27.01 4.66
CA PRO A 310 18.28 26.71 3.79
C PRO A 310 18.64 25.22 3.82
N VAL A 311 18.49 24.55 2.67
CA VAL A 311 18.88 23.15 2.52
C VAL A 311 20.40 23.09 2.48
N PRO A 312 21.07 22.34 3.37
CA PRO A 312 22.53 22.24 3.41
C PRO A 312 23.10 21.90 2.04
N VAL A 313 24.22 22.52 1.67
CA VAL A 313 24.86 22.33 0.35
C VAL A 313 25.70 21.05 0.29
N ASN A 314 26.03 20.46 1.45
CA ASN A 314 26.79 19.22 1.46
C ASN A 314 25.91 18.07 0.95
N ASP A 315 26.35 17.43 -0.12
CA ASP A 315 25.66 16.30 -0.76
C ASP A 315 26.10 14.94 -0.16
N ASP A 316 26.93 14.99 0.89
CA ASP A 316 27.34 13.83 1.67
C ASP A 316 26.30 13.58 2.78
N PRO A 317 25.55 12.46 2.74
CA PRO A 317 24.52 12.14 3.72
C PRO A 317 25.08 11.93 5.14
#